data_AF-A0A7W0XIB7-F1
#
_entry.id   AF-A0A7W0XIB7-F1
#
_cell.length_a   1.000
_cell.length_b   1.000
_cell.length_c   1.000
_cell.angle_alpha   90.00
_cell.angle_beta   90.00
_cell.angle_gamma   90.00
#
_symmetry.space_group_name_H-M   'P 1'
#
loop_
_entity.id
_entity.type
_entity.pdbx_description
1 polymer ?
#
loop_
_entity_poly.entity_id
_entity_poly.type
_entity_poly.pdbx_seq_one_letter_code
_entity_poly.pdbx_strand_id
1 'polypeptide(L)'
;MTLHLARIGGLIILLVLCTFYPFLPGEYDGLAVPLSALAQTFAMVGLLLVPVGVLWLAYELRKRARRKRNLPTKARGSYFALASMVASSIVAIAVSLGAFMGRSLSLGFLTLALWLYIVLRLMPRLKLLKKAEAENLNPAPLYLVFIPSVVFILQITLAAPAREFSRNRAIAQSAELMKDIEEFHTRHGRYPSFLQAVNKDYHPSVVGIEQFHYAPNGDAYNLFFEQPTFLFDFGIREIVMYNKLDEHLMMSHAAWILTGASEELEARQGWHTVHKASSPHWKYFWFD
;
A
#
# COMPACT_ATOMS: atom_id res chain seq x y z
N MET A 1 -17.21 18.24 20.01
CA MET A 1 -15.98 17.43 20.13
C MET A 1 -16.20 15.99 19.65
N THR A 2 -17.25 15.31 20.14
CA THR A 2 -17.66 13.95 19.72
C THR A 2 -17.69 13.74 18.20
N LEU A 3 -18.34 14.63 17.46
CA LEU A 3 -18.40 14.57 15.99
C LEU A 3 -17.02 14.58 15.31
N HIS A 4 -16.04 15.31 15.86
CA HIS A 4 -14.69 15.35 15.30
C HIS A 4 -13.94 14.05 15.55
N LEU A 5 -14.09 13.46 16.73
CA LEU A 5 -13.51 12.15 17.05
C LEU A 5 -14.09 11.06 16.16
N ALA A 6 -15.40 11.05 15.95
CA ALA A 6 -16.07 10.12 15.03
C ALA A 6 -15.54 10.27 13.59
N ARG A 7 -15.34 11.50 13.11
CA ARG A 7 -14.75 11.77 11.79
C ARG A 7 -13.29 11.31 11.69
N ILE A 8 -12.48 11.54 12.73
CA ILE A 8 -11.09 11.07 12.77
C ILE A 8 -11.07 9.53 12.69
N GLY A 9 -11.89 8.86 13.50
CA GLY A 9 -12.02 7.40 13.48
C GLY A 9 -12.45 6.88 12.11
N GLY A 10 -13.48 7.48 11.51
CA GLY A 10 -13.94 7.11 10.17
C GLY A 10 -12.87 7.28 9.09
N LEU A 11 -12.09 8.37 9.12
CA LEU A 11 -10.98 8.60 8.19
C LEU A 11 -9.84 7.60 8.39
N ILE A 12 -9.50 7.27 9.65
CA ILE A 12 -8.50 6.25 9.95
C ILE A 12 -8.95 4.89 9.41
N ILE A 13 -10.18 4.48 9.70
CA ILE A 13 -10.73 3.20 9.22
C ILE A 13 -10.69 3.13 7.70
N LEU A 14 -11.16 4.19 7.01
CA LEU A 14 -11.13 4.25 5.56
C LEU A 14 -9.70 4.10 5.00
N LEU A 15 -8.75 4.86 5.53
CA LEU A 15 -7.36 4.81 5.08
C LEU A 15 -6.73 3.44 5.33
N VAL A 16 -6.98 2.84 6.49
CA VAL A 16 -6.51 1.49 6.83
C VAL A 16 -7.11 0.47 5.87
N LEU A 17 -8.42 0.54 5.60
CA LEU A 17 -9.05 -0.35 4.61
C LEU A 17 -8.42 -0.19 3.23
N CYS A 18 -8.20 1.04 2.76
CA CYS A 18 -7.50 1.27 1.49
C CYS A 18 -6.08 0.71 1.49
N THR A 19 -5.32 0.89 2.58
CA THR A 19 -3.95 0.36 2.73
C THR A 19 -3.93 -1.17 2.62
N PHE A 20 -4.86 -1.87 3.28
CA PHE A 20 -4.87 -3.33 3.31
C PHE A 20 -5.71 -3.98 2.20
N TYR A 21 -6.46 -3.20 1.41
CA TYR A 21 -7.38 -3.70 0.39
C TYR A 21 -6.78 -4.74 -0.58
N PRO A 22 -5.56 -4.58 -1.12
CA PRO A 22 -4.94 -5.59 -2.00
C PRO A 22 -4.70 -6.96 -1.35
N PHE A 23 -4.63 -7.01 -0.02
CA PHE A 23 -4.33 -8.21 0.75
C PHE A 23 -5.59 -8.95 1.21
N LEU A 24 -6.77 -8.35 0.98
CA LEU A 24 -8.06 -8.90 1.39
C LEU A 24 -8.51 -10.01 0.43
N PRO A 25 -9.36 -10.93 0.92
CA PRO A 25 -9.99 -11.93 0.07
C PRO A 25 -10.94 -11.27 -0.94
N GLY A 26 -10.91 -11.71 -2.20
CA GLY A 26 -11.81 -11.22 -3.23
C GLY A 26 -11.28 -11.43 -4.64
N GLU A 27 -12.08 -11.04 -5.63
CA GLU A 27 -11.67 -10.99 -7.02
C GLU A 27 -10.66 -9.87 -7.26
N TYR A 28 -9.85 -10.02 -8.30
CA TYR A 28 -8.87 -9.01 -8.66
C TYR A 28 -9.53 -7.66 -8.97
N ASP A 29 -9.03 -6.61 -8.32
CA ASP A 29 -9.42 -5.23 -8.59
C ASP A 29 -8.18 -4.41 -8.96
N GLY A 30 -8.15 -3.94 -10.22
CA GLY A 30 -7.05 -3.14 -10.75
C GLY A 30 -6.83 -1.79 -10.04
N LEU A 31 -7.82 -1.30 -9.27
CA LEU A 31 -7.68 -0.10 -8.45
C LEU A 31 -7.12 -0.38 -7.06
N ALA A 32 -7.07 -1.64 -6.61
CA ALA A 32 -6.70 -1.95 -5.24
C ALA A 32 -5.27 -1.53 -4.91
N VAL A 33 -4.31 -1.93 -5.76
CA VAL A 33 -2.89 -1.60 -5.57
C VAL A 33 -2.65 -0.09 -5.63
N PRO A 34 -3.15 0.66 -6.63
CA PRO A 34 -3.05 2.12 -6.64
C PRO A 34 -3.67 2.82 -5.41
N LEU A 35 -4.86 2.42 -4.98
CA LEU A 35 -5.52 3.00 -3.80
C LEU A 35 -4.72 2.75 -2.53
N SER A 36 -4.17 1.54 -2.39
CA SER A 36 -3.28 1.21 -1.28
C SER A 36 -2.01 2.05 -1.32
N ALA A 37 -1.37 2.20 -2.48
CA ALA A 37 -0.18 3.03 -2.63
C ALA A 37 -0.43 4.50 -2.24
N LEU A 38 -1.58 5.07 -2.62
CA LEU A 38 -1.99 6.42 -2.19
C LEU A 38 -2.11 6.53 -0.67
N ALA A 39 -2.82 5.59 -0.04
CA ALA A 39 -3.04 5.58 1.40
C ALA A 39 -1.72 5.41 2.18
N GLN A 40 -0.83 4.52 1.71
CA GLN A 40 0.49 4.29 2.28
C GLN A 40 1.41 5.51 2.11
N THR A 41 1.41 6.16 0.95
CA THR A 41 2.18 7.39 0.71
C THR A 41 1.70 8.50 1.65
N PHE A 42 0.38 8.63 1.80
CA PHE A 42 -0.21 9.59 2.73
C PHE A 42 0.19 9.28 4.18
N ALA A 43 0.17 8.02 4.61
CA ALA A 43 0.57 7.63 5.96
C ALA A 43 2.02 7.99 6.24
N MET A 44 2.93 7.69 5.32
CA MET A 44 4.37 7.96 5.45
C MET A 44 4.70 9.45 5.39
N VAL A 45 4.32 10.14 4.30
CA VAL A 45 4.65 11.57 4.10
C VAL A 45 3.82 12.46 5.02
N GLY A 46 2.60 12.02 5.37
CA GLY A 46 1.72 12.70 6.30
C GLY A 46 2.29 12.83 7.71
N LEU A 47 3.32 12.07 8.07
CA LEU A 47 4.05 12.28 9.33
C LEU A 47 4.67 13.68 9.44
N LEU A 48 4.92 14.37 8.32
CA LEU A 48 5.35 15.79 8.31
C LEU A 48 4.30 16.72 8.96
N LEU A 49 3.02 16.31 9.01
CA LEU A 49 1.95 17.06 9.65
C LEU A 49 1.97 16.93 11.18
N VAL A 50 2.53 15.85 11.71
CA VAL A 50 2.55 15.53 13.13
C VAL A 50 3.29 16.59 13.96
N PRO A 51 4.53 17.02 13.66
CA PRO A 51 5.21 18.04 14.46
C PRO A 51 4.44 19.37 14.47
N VAL A 52 3.85 19.77 13.33
CA VAL A 52 3.00 20.97 13.25
C VAL A 52 1.75 20.82 14.12
N GLY A 53 1.10 19.66 14.05
CA GLY A 53 -0.09 19.34 14.84
C GLY A 53 0.20 19.28 16.34
N VAL A 54 1.31 18.68 16.77
CA VAL A 54 1.72 18.60 18.18
C VAL A 54 2.03 19.98 18.74
N LEU A 55 2.81 20.80 18.02
CA LEU A 55 3.12 22.17 18.44
C LEU A 55 1.85 23.03 18.53
N TRP A 56 0.93 22.88 17.58
CA TRP A 56 -0.36 23.56 17.62
C TRP A 56 -1.23 23.06 18.79
N LEU A 57 -1.31 21.75 19.03
CA LEU A 57 -2.06 21.19 20.15
C LEU A 57 -1.51 21.69 21.50
N ALA A 58 -0.19 21.65 21.68
CA ALA A 58 0.48 22.15 22.88
C ALA A 58 0.21 23.64 23.09
N TYR A 59 0.19 24.43 22.01
CA TYR A 59 -0.18 25.83 22.05
C TYR A 59 -1.65 26.03 22.48
N GLU A 60 -2.61 25.29 21.92
CA GLU A 60 -4.03 25.36 22.30
C GLU A 60 -4.26 24.96 23.76
N LEU A 61 -3.59 23.91 24.24
CA LEU A 61 -3.64 23.48 25.64
C LEU A 61 -3.09 24.55 26.58
N ARG A 62 -1.94 25.15 26.25
CA ARG A 62 -1.34 26.26 27.01
C ARG A 62 -2.22 27.50 26.99
N LYS A 63 -2.79 27.85 25.83
CA LYS A 63 -3.73 28.97 25.68
C LYS A 63 -4.94 28.78 26.58
N ARG A 64 -5.53 27.58 26.58
CA ARG A 64 -6.67 27.24 27.45
C ARG A 64 -6.32 27.33 28.94
N ALA A 65 -5.16 26.82 29.34
CA ALA A 65 -4.69 26.91 30.72
C ALA A 65 -4.44 28.36 31.16
N ARG A 66 -3.87 29.20 30.29
CA ARG A 66 -3.66 30.63 30.57
C ARG A 66 -4.97 31.42 30.65
N ARG A 67 -5.95 31.10 29.80
CA ARG A 67 -7.28 31.73 29.85
C ARG A 67 -7.99 31.43 31.16
N LYS A 68 -7.89 30.19 31.68
CA LYS A 68 -8.39 29.85 33.04
C LYS A 68 -7.74 30.69 34.16
N ARG A 69 -6.58 31.29 33.91
CA ARG A 69 -5.85 32.17 34.83
C ARG A 69 -6.01 33.66 34.49
N ASN A 70 -6.92 34.03 33.58
CA ASN A 70 -7.12 35.41 33.10
C ASN A 70 -5.85 36.10 32.56
N LEU A 71 -4.87 35.33 32.09
CA LEU A 71 -3.64 35.89 31.51
C LEU A 71 -3.85 36.23 30.03
N PRO A 72 -3.29 37.35 29.53
CA PRO A 72 -3.39 37.72 28.12
C PRO A 72 -2.70 36.69 27.24
N THR A 73 -3.37 36.29 26.15
CA THR A 73 -2.84 35.32 25.17
C THR A 73 -2.71 35.98 23.80
N LYS A 74 -1.51 35.94 23.20
CA LYS A 74 -1.31 36.42 21.82
C LYS A 74 -2.01 35.50 20.83
N ALA A 75 -2.73 36.04 19.85
CA ALA A 75 -3.39 35.25 18.81
C ALA A 75 -2.39 34.70 17.77
N ARG A 76 -1.78 33.54 18.04
CA ARG A 76 -0.82 32.86 17.12
C ARG A 76 -1.41 31.72 16.29
N GLY A 77 -2.71 31.43 16.40
CA GLY A 77 -3.34 30.29 15.73
C GLY A 77 -3.27 30.32 14.20
N SER A 78 -3.22 31.51 13.60
CA SER A 78 -3.12 31.71 12.15
C SER A 78 -1.80 31.19 11.55
N TYR A 79 -0.69 31.28 12.30
CA TYR A 79 0.61 30.77 11.85
C TYR A 79 0.62 29.25 11.77
N PHE A 80 0.04 28.56 12.76
CA PHE A 80 -0.08 27.10 12.73
C PHE A 80 -0.98 26.61 11.59
N ALA A 81 -2.07 27.32 11.32
CA ALA A 81 -2.96 26.99 10.21
C ALA A 81 -2.26 27.16 8.85
N LEU A 82 -1.46 28.23 8.69
CA LEU A 82 -0.65 28.44 7.49
C LEU A 82 0.42 27.35 7.33
N ALA A 83 1.17 27.05 8.40
CA ALA A 83 2.18 25.99 8.39
C ALA A 83 1.56 24.63 8.04
N SER A 84 0.38 24.33 8.58
CA SER A 84 -0.35 23.10 8.27
C SER A 84 -0.77 23.05 6.80
N MET A 85 -1.23 24.17 6.23
CA MET A 85 -1.58 24.25 4.81
C MET A 85 -0.37 24.01 3.91
N VAL A 86 0.79 24.59 4.23
CA VAL A 86 2.05 24.35 3.49
C VAL A 86 2.45 22.88 3.57
N ALA A 87 2.47 22.31 4.78
CA ALA A 87 2.83 20.91 4.97
C ALA A 87 1.84 19.95 4.27
N SER A 88 0.54 20.22 4.33
CA SER A 88 -0.47 19.43 3.62
C SER A 88 -0.35 19.55 2.09
N SER A 89 0.08 20.71 1.56
CA SER A 89 0.38 20.83 0.13
C SER A 89 1.55 19.94 -0.29
N ILE A 90 2.62 19.88 0.51
CA ILE A 90 3.75 18.98 0.26
C ILE A 90 3.28 17.53 0.26
N VAL A 91 2.48 17.13 1.26
CA VAL A 91 1.90 15.78 1.33
C VAL A 91 1.03 15.49 0.10
N ALA A 92 0.15 16.40 -0.30
CA ALA A 92 -0.73 16.19 -1.46
C ALA A 92 0.05 16.04 -2.77
N ILE A 93 1.12 16.83 -2.95
CA ILE A 93 2.01 16.70 -4.10
C ILE A 93 2.70 15.33 -4.08
N ALA A 94 3.27 14.92 -2.94
CA ALA A 94 3.94 13.62 -2.81
C ALA A 94 3.00 12.44 -3.06
N VAL A 95 1.77 12.48 -2.53
CA VAL A 95 0.73 11.48 -2.77
C VAL A 95 0.36 11.41 -4.25
N SER A 96 0.25 12.57 -4.91
CA SER A 96 -0.06 12.62 -6.35
C SER A 96 1.08 12.08 -7.21
N LEU A 97 2.34 12.38 -6.84
CA LEU A 97 3.52 11.81 -7.49
C LEU A 97 3.57 10.29 -7.30
N GLY A 98 3.30 9.78 -6.09
CA GLY A 98 3.19 8.34 -5.85
C GLY A 98 2.12 7.67 -6.72
N ALA A 99 0.97 8.33 -6.91
CA ALA A 99 -0.09 7.88 -7.81
C ALA A 99 0.38 7.75 -9.27
N PHE A 100 1.13 8.75 -9.75
CA PHE A 100 1.69 8.77 -11.10
C PHE A 100 2.67 7.62 -11.33
N MET A 101 3.46 7.27 -10.32
CA MET A 101 4.37 6.11 -10.39
C MET A 101 3.60 4.77 -10.39
N GLY A 102 2.48 4.69 -9.67
CA GLY A 102 1.62 3.49 -9.54
C GLY A 102 0.73 3.17 -10.74
N ARG A 103 1.13 3.52 -11.97
CA ARG A 103 0.39 3.30 -13.25
C ARG A 103 -0.99 3.98 -13.36
N SER A 104 -1.40 4.84 -12.42
CA SER A 104 -2.73 5.47 -12.40
C SER A 104 -2.68 6.99 -12.57
N LEU A 105 -2.45 7.45 -13.80
CA LEU A 105 -2.37 8.88 -14.10
C LEU A 105 -3.62 9.66 -13.67
N SER A 106 -4.80 9.08 -13.88
CA SER A 106 -6.08 9.70 -13.51
C SER A 106 -6.21 9.95 -12.00
N LEU A 107 -5.71 9.03 -11.16
CA LEU A 107 -5.75 9.19 -9.71
C LEU A 107 -4.83 10.32 -9.25
N GLY A 108 -3.64 10.47 -9.84
CA GLY A 108 -2.73 11.58 -9.51
C GLY A 108 -3.30 12.95 -9.86
N PHE A 109 -3.99 13.08 -11.00
CA PHE A 109 -4.70 14.33 -11.32
C PHE A 109 -5.90 14.57 -10.42
N LEU A 110 -6.65 13.52 -10.07
CA LEU A 110 -7.80 13.62 -9.17
C LEU A 110 -7.37 14.10 -7.78
N THR A 111 -6.27 13.57 -7.23
CA THR A 111 -5.73 13.99 -5.92
C THR A 111 -5.29 15.45 -5.94
N LEU A 112 -4.61 15.92 -7.00
CA LEU A 112 -4.24 17.32 -7.17
C LEU A 112 -5.45 18.24 -7.29
N ALA A 113 -6.44 17.87 -8.11
CA ALA A 113 -7.65 18.65 -8.30
C ALA A 113 -8.45 18.77 -6.99
N LEU A 114 -8.59 17.66 -6.26
CA LEU A 114 -9.24 17.63 -4.96
C LEU A 114 -8.49 18.51 -3.95
N TRP A 115 -7.16 18.45 -3.92
CA TRP A 115 -6.36 19.30 -3.04
C TRP A 115 -6.51 20.78 -3.38
N LEU A 116 -6.43 21.15 -4.66
CA LEU A 116 -6.61 22.53 -5.12
C LEU A 116 -8.00 23.05 -4.71
N TYR A 117 -9.05 22.25 -4.90
CA TYR A 117 -10.39 22.58 -4.44
C TYR A 117 -10.46 22.83 -2.93
N ILE A 118 -9.83 21.97 -2.11
CA ILE A 118 -9.76 22.12 -0.66
C ILE A 118 -9.04 23.43 -0.28
N VAL A 119 -7.90 23.72 -0.89
CA VAL A 119 -7.13 24.96 -0.64
C VAL A 119 -7.96 26.19 -0.98
N LEU A 120 -8.57 26.22 -2.17
CA LEU A 120 -9.43 27.34 -2.61
C LEU A 120 -10.59 27.57 -1.64
N ARG A 121 -11.19 26.49 -1.12
CA ARG A 121 -12.30 26.58 -0.16
C ARG A 121 -11.86 27.00 1.25
N LEU A 122 -10.65 26.63 1.67
CA LEU A 122 -10.12 26.94 3.01
C LEU A 122 -9.45 28.32 3.10
N MET A 123 -8.91 28.83 2.00
CA MET A 123 -8.23 30.12 1.92
C MET A 123 -9.05 31.31 2.46
N PRO A 124 -10.36 31.48 2.14
CA PRO A 124 -11.15 32.56 2.74
C PRO A 124 -11.33 32.39 4.25
N ARG A 125 -11.46 31.15 4.74
CA ARG A 125 -11.61 30.86 6.18
C ARG A 125 -10.32 31.15 6.96
N LEU A 126 -9.15 30.89 6.37
CA LEU A 126 -7.86 31.27 6.97
C LEU A 126 -7.71 32.79 7.15
N LYS A 127 -8.19 33.58 6.17
CA LYS A 127 -8.19 35.04 6.29
C LYS A 127 -9.08 35.53 7.45
N LEU A 128 -10.21 34.86 7.68
CA LEU A 128 -11.12 35.15 8.79
C LEU A 128 -10.53 34.76 10.15
N LEU A 129 -9.75 33.66 10.23
CA LEU A 129 -9.08 33.24 11.46
C LEU A 129 -8.03 34.25 11.98
N LYS A 130 -7.51 35.14 11.12
CA LYS A 130 -6.67 36.25 11.59
C LYS A 130 -7.45 37.29 12.42
N LYS A 131 -8.77 37.35 12.24
CA LYS A 131 -9.64 38.36 12.87
C LYS A 131 -10.49 37.80 14.02
N ALA A 132 -10.70 36.49 14.08
CA ALA A 132 -11.57 35.87 15.06
C ALA A 132 -10.79 35.36 16.29
N GLU A 133 -11.12 35.86 17.47
CA GLU A 133 -10.76 35.21 18.73
C GLU A 133 -11.66 33.99 18.95
N ALA A 134 -11.27 32.83 18.43
CA ALA A 134 -12.03 31.61 18.68
C ALA A 134 -12.04 31.30 20.19
N GLU A 135 -13.24 31.23 20.76
CA GLU A 135 -13.45 30.86 22.17
C GLU A 135 -13.22 29.36 22.42
N ASN A 136 -13.44 28.54 21.40
CA ASN A 136 -13.37 27.08 21.49
C ASN A 136 -12.01 26.51 21.03
N LEU A 137 -11.69 25.31 21.53
CA LEU A 137 -10.51 24.56 21.11
C LEU A 137 -10.64 24.16 19.63
N ASN A 138 -9.64 24.50 18.83
CA ASN A 138 -9.61 24.10 17.42
C ASN A 138 -9.30 22.60 17.32
N PRO A 139 -10.16 21.78 16.67
CA PRO A 139 -9.92 20.34 16.54
C PRO A 139 -8.88 19.99 15.46
N ALA A 140 -8.52 20.91 14.56
CA ALA A 140 -7.56 20.67 13.47
C ALA A 140 -6.25 19.98 13.90
N PRO A 141 -5.54 20.39 14.97
CA PRO A 141 -4.34 19.70 15.42
C PRO A 141 -4.56 18.21 15.74
N LEU A 142 -5.77 17.80 16.17
CA LEU A 142 -6.07 16.39 16.41
C LEU A 142 -6.04 15.59 15.09
N TYR A 143 -6.59 16.13 14.01
CA TYR A 143 -6.56 15.47 12.69
C TYR A 143 -5.12 15.31 12.18
N LEU A 144 -4.31 16.36 12.33
CA LEU A 144 -2.92 16.39 11.86
C LEU A 144 -2.03 15.40 12.61
N VAL A 145 -2.32 15.14 13.88
CA VAL A 145 -1.56 14.19 14.70
C VAL A 145 -2.08 12.77 14.54
N PHE A 146 -3.36 12.54 14.81
CA PHE A 146 -3.88 11.19 14.98
C PHE A 146 -4.02 10.42 13.68
N ILE A 147 -4.47 11.05 12.59
CA ILE A 147 -4.72 10.32 11.34
C ILE A 147 -3.42 9.73 10.77
N PRO A 148 -2.39 10.52 10.42
CA PRO A 148 -1.18 9.94 9.83
C PRO A 148 -0.46 9.02 10.81
N SER A 149 -0.40 9.35 12.11
CA SER A 149 0.29 8.52 13.10
C SER A 149 -0.35 7.15 13.27
N VAL A 150 -1.67 7.08 13.43
CA VAL A 150 -2.37 5.80 13.64
C VAL A 150 -2.31 4.93 12.39
N VAL A 151 -2.56 5.51 11.21
CA VAL A 151 -2.48 4.76 9.94
C VAL A 151 -1.07 4.23 9.72
N PHE A 152 -0.04 5.05 9.97
CA PHE A 152 1.36 4.63 9.86
C PHE A 152 1.71 3.50 10.83
N ILE A 153 1.30 3.61 12.12
CA ILE A 153 1.52 2.56 13.12
C ILE A 153 0.85 1.25 12.69
N LEU A 154 -0.40 1.30 12.22
CA LEU A 154 -1.11 0.11 11.75
C LEU A 154 -0.44 -0.48 10.51
N GLN A 155 0.04 0.36 9.59
CA GLN A 155 0.78 -0.09 8.41
C GLN A 155 2.03 -0.86 8.82
N ILE A 156 2.89 -0.33 9.68
CA ILE A 156 4.15 -1.02 10.07
C ILE A 156 3.90 -2.28 10.90
N THR A 157 2.84 -2.31 11.70
CA THR A 157 2.56 -3.45 12.60
C THR A 157 1.84 -4.59 11.89
N LEU A 158 1.00 -4.29 10.90
CA LEU A 158 0.18 -5.28 10.21
C LEU A 158 0.68 -5.62 8.80
N ALA A 159 1.71 -4.95 8.27
CA ALA A 159 2.22 -5.21 6.93
C ALA A 159 2.67 -6.66 6.71
N ALA A 160 3.55 -7.18 7.59
CA ALA A 160 4.04 -8.55 7.48
C ALA A 160 2.91 -9.60 7.65
N PRO A 161 2.05 -9.51 8.69
CA PRO A 161 0.88 -10.39 8.81
C PRO A 161 -0.06 -10.35 7.60
N ALA A 162 -0.32 -9.17 7.03
CA ALA A 162 -1.20 -9.02 5.88
C ALA A 162 -0.60 -9.67 4.61
N ARG A 163 0.71 -9.51 4.37
CA ARG A 163 1.41 -10.20 3.28
C ARG A 163 1.35 -11.72 3.44
N GLU A 164 1.65 -12.20 4.64
CA GLU A 164 1.64 -13.63 4.91
C GLU A 164 0.24 -14.24 4.76
N PHE A 165 -0.79 -13.57 5.29
CA PHE A 165 -2.18 -13.97 5.11
C PHE A 165 -2.57 -14.06 3.64
N SER A 166 -2.28 -13.01 2.88
CA SER A 166 -2.59 -12.91 1.45
C SER A 166 -1.87 -14.00 0.64
N ARG A 167 -0.57 -14.19 0.89
CA ARG A 167 0.25 -15.22 0.25
C ARG A 167 -0.25 -16.63 0.55
N ASN A 168 -0.47 -16.95 1.82
CA ASN A 168 -0.95 -18.27 2.24
C ASN A 168 -2.33 -18.57 1.65
N ARG A 169 -3.20 -17.55 1.54
CA ARG A 169 -4.50 -17.69 0.89
C ARG A 169 -4.36 -18.01 -0.60
N ALA A 170 -3.55 -17.25 -1.34
CA ALA A 170 -3.33 -17.51 -2.76
C ALA A 170 -2.71 -18.90 -3.00
N ILE A 171 -1.76 -19.31 -2.17
CA ILE A 171 -1.22 -20.68 -2.18
C ILE A 171 -2.32 -21.72 -1.97
N ALA A 172 -3.19 -21.53 -0.97
CA ALA A 172 -4.28 -22.47 -0.72
C ALA A 172 -5.28 -22.55 -1.89
N GLN A 173 -5.58 -21.43 -2.56
CA GLN A 173 -6.48 -21.40 -3.73
C GLN A 173 -5.86 -22.05 -4.97
N SER A 174 -4.52 -22.12 -5.06
CA SER A 174 -3.85 -22.79 -6.18
C SER A 174 -4.00 -24.31 -6.19
N ALA A 175 -4.48 -24.91 -5.09
CA ALA A 175 -4.53 -26.36 -4.92
C ALA A 175 -5.35 -27.07 -6.00
N GLU A 176 -6.47 -26.48 -6.44
CA GLU A 176 -7.32 -27.04 -7.50
C GLU A 176 -6.59 -27.06 -8.84
N LEU A 177 -5.98 -25.93 -9.22
CA LEU A 177 -5.16 -25.83 -10.44
C LEU A 177 -4.00 -26.83 -10.43
N MET A 178 -3.28 -26.93 -9.31
CA MET A 178 -2.18 -27.89 -9.15
C MET A 178 -2.65 -29.33 -9.31
N LYS A 179 -3.80 -29.68 -8.70
CA LYS A 179 -4.39 -31.01 -8.81
C LYS A 179 -4.71 -31.34 -10.26
N ASP A 180 -5.34 -30.43 -11.00
CA ASP A 180 -5.74 -30.67 -12.38
C ASP A 180 -4.53 -30.75 -13.33
N ILE A 181 -3.45 -30.02 -13.05
CA ILE A 181 -2.16 -30.16 -13.75
C ILE A 181 -1.56 -31.56 -13.53
N GLU A 182 -1.54 -32.05 -12.28
CA GLU A 182 -0.98 -33.37 -11.95
C GLU A 182 -1.86 -34.50 -12.53
N GLU A 183 -3.18 -34.35 -12.52
CA GLU A 183 -4.09 -35.29 -13.19
C GLU A 183 -3.87 -35.30 -14.71
N PHE A 184 -3.66 -34.14 -15.33
CA PHE A 184 -3.32 -34.06 -16.75
C PHE A 184 -2.02 -34.82 -17.05
N HIS A 185 -0.98 -34.61 -16.24
CA HIS A 185 0.30 -35.31 -16.35
C HIS A 185 0.11 -36.83 -16.21
N THR A 186 -0.65 -37.27 -15.22
CA THR A 186 -0.94 -38.70 -14.99
C THR A 186 -1.61 -39.36 -16.20
N ARG A 187 -2.52 -38.64 -16.87
CA ARG A 187 -3.27 -39.17 -18.04
C ARG A 187 -2.47 -39.15 -19.34
N HIS A 188 -1.60 -38.16 -19.53
CA HIS A 188 -0.93 -37.93 -20.82
C HIS A 188 0.58 -38.18 -20.80
N GLY A 189 1.16 -38.49 -19.63
CA GLY A 189 2.60 -38.70 -19.44
C GLY A 189 3.45 -37.45 -19.63
N ARG A 190 2.84 -36.26 -19.65
CA ARG A 190 3.53 -34.97 -19.82
C ARG A 190 2.70 -33.83 -19.23
N TYR A 191 3.36 -32.75 -18.79
CA TYR A 191 2.64 -31.55 -18.36
C TYR A 191 2.05 -30.78 -19.55
N PRO A 192 1.04 -29.94 -19.29
CA PRO A 192 0.55 -29.00 -20.29
C PRO A 192 1.71 -28.13 -20.81
N SER A 193 1.78 -27.93 -22.13
CA SER A 193 2.77 -27.01 -22.70
C SER A 193 2.42 -25.54 -22.44
N PHE A 194 1.14 -25.26 -22.13
CA PHE A 194 0.61 -23.93 -21.95
C PHE A 194 -0.75 -23.97 -21.22
N LEU A 195 -1.04 -22.96 -20.39
CA LEU A 195 -2.30 -22.83 -19.64
C LEU A 195 -2.92 -21.43 -19.71
N GLN A 196 -2.47 -20.56 -20.62
CA GLN A 196 -3.11 -19.25 -20.78
C GLN A 196 -4.39 -19.42 -21.60
N ALA A 197 -5.51 -19.06 -21.01
CA ALA A 197 -6.81 -19.00 -21.65
C ALA A 197 -7.41 -17.60 -21.48
N VAL A 198 -8.34 -17.25 -22.37
CA VAL A 198 -9.07 -15.97 -22.28
C VAL A 198 -9.98 -15.95 -21.04
N ASN A 199 -10.62 -17.08 -20.76
CA ASN A 199 -11.41 -17.26 -19.55
C ASN A 199 -10.50 -17.78 -18.44
N LYS A 200 -10.54 -17.10 -17.30
CA LYS A 200 -9.83 -17.53 -16.11
C LYS A 200 -10.77 -18.49 -15.37
N ASP A 201 -10.41 -19.77 -15.32
CA ASP A 201 -11.15 -20.78 -14.55
C ASP A 201 -10.59 -20.92 -13.12
N TYR A 202 -9.36 -20.46 -12.90
CA TYR A 202 -8.65 -20.53 -11.61
C TYR A 202 -8.25 -19.13 -11.15
N HIS A 203 -8.54 -18.82 -9.89
CA HIS A 203 -8.34 -17.49 -9.32
C HIS A 203 -7.56 -17.55 -8.01
N PRO A 204 -6.65 -16.59 -7.75
CA PRO A 204 -5.97 -16.48 -6.45
C PRO A 204 -6.90 -16.13 -5.28
N SER A 205 -8.09 -15.59 -5.57
CA SER A 205 -9.08 -15.06 -4.61
C SER A 205 -8.48 -14.11 -3.57
N VAL A 206 -7.56 -13.26 -4.04
CA VAL A 206 -6.95 -12.15 -3.31
C VAL A 206 -7.02 -10.93 -4.21
N VAL A 207 -7.56 -9.82 -3.69
CA VAL A 207 -7.91 -8.64 -4.47
C VAL A 207 -6.74 -8.05 -5.27
N GLY A 208 -5.53 -8.08 -4.71
CA GLY A 208 -4.34 -7.52 -5.35
C GLY A 208 -3.56 -8.48 -6.24
N ILE A 209 -3.96 -9.76 -6.35
CA ILE A 209 -3.24 -10.77 -7.13
C ILE A 209 -4.07 -11.09 -8.37
N GLU A 210 -3.57 -10.71 -9.55
CA GLU A 210 -4.32 -10.76 -10.79
C GLU A 210 -4.63 -12.19 -11.26
N GLN A 211 -3.64 -13.08 -11.20
CA GLN A 211 -3.74 -14.43 -11.71
C GLN A 211 -2.57 -15.30 -11.26
N PHE A 212 -2.74 -16.61 -11.44
CA PHE A 212 -1.62 -17.55 -11.45
C PHE A 212 -0.96 -17.57 -12.82
N HIS A 213 0.36 -17.77 -12.82
CA HIS A 213 1.18 -17.95 -13.99
C HIS A 213 1.79 -19.34 -13.97
N TYR A 214 1.74 -20.01 -15.11
CA TYR A 214 2.25 -21.36 -15.29
C TYR A 214 3.40 -21.36 -16.29
N ALA A 215 4.49 -22.06 -15.94
CA ALA A 215 5.60 -22.33 -16.84
C ALA A 215 6.01 -23.81 -16.71
N PRO A 216 6.03 -24.59 -17.81
CA PRO A 216 6.55 -25.97 -17.75
C PRO A 216 8.05 -25.96 -17.44
N ASN A 217 8.54 -26.95 -16.69
CA ASN A 217 9.94 -27.08 -16.31
C ASN A 217 10.39 -28.55 -16.27
N GLY A 218 10.65 -29.14 -17.45
CA GLY A 218 11.05 -30.54 -17.57
C GLY A 218 10.02 -31.50 -16.98
N ASP A 219 10.41 -32.25 -15.95
CA ASP A 219 9.57 -33.20 -15.21
C ASP A 219 8.78 -32.55 -14.05
N ALA A 220 8.77 -31.21 -14.01
CA ALA A 220 7.99 -30.38 -13.10
C ALA A 220 7.37 -29.18 -13.81
N TYR A 221 6.83 -28.26 -13.01
CA TYR A 221 6.34 -26.96 -13.48
C TYR A 221 6.55 -25.91 -12.39
N ASN A 222 6.66 -24.66 -12.84
CA ASN A 222 6.62 -23.49 -11.99
C ASN A 222 5.20 -22.91 -12.02
N LEU A 223 4.58 -22.80 -10.85
CA LEU A 223 3.32 -22.07 -10.67
C LEU A 223 3.61 -20.87 -9.78
N PHE A 224 3.32 -19.66 -10.24
CA PHE A 224 3.71 -18.44 -9.52
C PHE A 224 2.70 -17.31 -9.63
N PHE A 225 2.82 -16.33 -8.75
CA PHE A 225 2.05 -15.09 -8.78
C PHE A 225 2.85 -13.94 -8.19
N GLU A 226 2.50 -12.71 -8.56
CA GLU A 226 3.06 -11.48 -7.99
C GLU A 226 2.25 -11.05 -6.77
N GLN A 227 2.92 -10.92 -5.62
CA GLN A 227 2.34 -10.48 -4.36
C GLN A 227 2.46 -8.97 -4.24
N PRO A 228 1.36 -8.22 -3.97
CA PRO A 228 1.44 -6.82 -3.64
C PRO A 228 2.41 -6.55 -2.48
N THR A 229 3.23 -5.50 -2.61
CA THR A 229 4.17 -5.09 -1.57
C THR A 229 3.70 -3.80 -0.88
N PHE A 230 4.20 -3.59 0.34
CA PHE A 230 4.00 -2.31 1.04
C PHE A 230 5.06 -1.32 0.58
N LEU A 231 4.77 -0.02 0.70
CA LEU A 231 5.61 1.08 0.23
C LEU A 231 6.99 1.13 0.89
N PHE A 232 7.18 0.51 2.06
CA PHE A 232 8.53 0.39 2.65
C PHE A 232 9.44 -0.53 1.83
N ASP A 233 8.84 -1.47 1.09
CA ASP A 233 9.50 -2.37 0.15
C ASP A 233 9.47 -1.74 -1.27
N PHE A 234 9.66 -0.41 -1.37
CA PHE A 234 9.54 0.32 -2.62
C PHE A 234 10.52 -0.20 -3.68
N GLY A 235 10.01 -0.44 -4.89
CA GLY A 235 10.77 -1.04 -5.99
C GLY A 235 10.83 -2.56 -5.91
N ILE A 236 10.56 -3.15 -4.74
CA ILE A 236 10.63 -4.59 -4.58
C ILE A 236 9.38 -5.25 -5.16
N ARG A 237 9.62 -6.21 -6.06
CA ARG A 237 8.59 -7.14 -6.54
C ARG A 237 8.74 -8.46 -5.82
N GLU A 238 7.68 -8.90 -5.15
CA GLU A 238 7.64 -10.20 -4.48
C GLU A 238 6.95 -11.21 -5.41
N ILE A 239 7.72 -12.20 -5.88
CA ILE A 239 7.20 -13.31 -6.67
C ILE A 239 7.14 -14.54 -5.80
N VAL A 240 5.96 -15.15 -5.70
CA VAL A 240 5.74 -16.39 -4.93
C VAL A 240 5.62 -17.53 -5.92
N MET A 241 6.41 -18.60 -5.76
CA MET A 241 6.51 -19.68 -6.72
C MET A 241 6.52 -21.07 -6.06
N TYR A 242 5.80 -21.98 -6.68
CA TYR A 242 5.82 -23.42 -6.45
C TYR A 242 6.66 -24.12 -7.52
N ASN A 243 7.44 -25.12 -7.08
CA ASN A 243 8.00 -26.15 -7.93
C ASN A 243 8.20 -27.42 -7.10
N LYS A 244 7.58 -28.53 -7.50
CA LYS A 244 7.56 -29.77 -6.72
C LYS A 244 8.93 -30.43 -6.50
N LEU A 245 9.91 -30.13 -7.35
CA LEU A 245 11.29 -30.62 -7.24
C LEU A 245 12.21 -29.61 -6.53
N ASP A 246 11.65 -28.50 -6.03
CA ASP A 246 12.39 -27.38 -5.46
C ASP A 246 13.37 -26.67 -6.44
N GLU A 247 13.19 -26.91 -7.74
CA GLU A 247 13.93 -26.33 -8.87
C GLU A 247 13.33 -24.97 -9.30
N HIS A 248 13.22 -24.04 -8.35
CA HIS A 248 12.63 -22.72 -8.61
C HIS A 248 13.55 -21.86 -9.49
N LEU A 249 13.10 -21.55 -10.70
CA LEU A 249 13.81 -20.68 -11.64
C LEU A 249 12.93 -19.49 -12.04
N MET A 250 13.31 -18.28 -11.63
CA MET A 250 12.60 -17.04 -11.98
C MET A 250 13.54 -15.92 -12.44
N MET A 251 13.72 -15.74 -13.74
CA MET A 251 14.60 -14.67 -14.22
C MET A 251 13.96 -13.29 -14.10
N SER A 252 14.75 -12.28 -13.72
CA SER A 252 14.31 -10.89 -13.78
C SER A 252 14.10 -10.38 -15.22
N HIS A 253 14.91 -10.87 -16.17
CA HIS A 253 14.85 -10.46 -17.58
C HIS A 253 14.76 -11.64 -18.54
N ALA A 254 13.77 -11.61 -19.43
CA ALA A 254 13.63 -12.59 -20.51
C ALA A 254 14.84 -12.63 -21.46
N ALA A 255 15.51 -11.49 -21.68
CA ALA A 255 16.71 -11.42 -22.52
C ALA A 255 17.83 -12.33 -22.03
N TRP A 256 17.94 -12.57 -20.73
CA TRP A 256 18.97 -13.45 -20.17
C TRP A 256 18.70 -14.92 -20.48
N ILE A 257 17.43 -15.33 -20.55
CA ILE A 257 17.01 -16.66 -21.01
C ILE A 257 17.45 -16.87 -22.46
N LEU A 258 17.32 -15.84 -23.30
CA LEU A 258 17.61 -15.94 -24.73
C LEU A 258 19.10 -15.84 -25.08
N THR A 259 19.93 -15.34 -24.17
CA THR A 259 21.34 -15.03 -24.45
C THR A 259 22.34 -15.80 -23.58
N GLY A 260 21.91 -16.38 -22.47
CA GLY A 260 22.76 -17.20 -21.60
C GLY A 260 22.82 -18.66 -22.05
N ALA A 261 23.98 -19.30 -21.85
CA ALA A 261 24.04 -20.76 -21.82
C ALA A 261 23.21 -21.27 -20.63
N SER A 262 22.54 -22.42 -20.79
CA SER A 262 21.64 -22.98 -19.76
C SER A 262 22.30 -23.15 -18.40
N GLU A 263 23.60 -23.43 -18.38
CA GLU A 263 24.43 -23.63 -17.19
C GLU A 263 24.72 -22.33 -16.42
N GLU A 264 24.63 -21.17 -17.09
CA GLU A 264 24.88 -19.85 -16.48
C GLU A 264 23.59 -19.16 -16.01
N LEU A 265 22.43 -19.74 -16.32
CA LEU A 265 21.13 -19.15 -16.01
C LEU A 265 20.93 -19.00 -14.49
N GLU A 266 21.37 -19.97 -13.69
CA GLU A 266 21.28 -19.87 -12.23
C GLU A 266 22.13 -18.73 -11.65
N ALA A 267 23.22 -18.34 -12.31
CA ALA A 267 24.02 -17.19 -11.88
C ALA A 267 23.38 -15.84 -12.26
N ARG A 268 22.37 -15.84 -13.13
CA ARG A 268 21.71 -14.65 -13.70
C ARG A 268 20.28 -14.46 -13.17
N GLN A 269 20.00 -14.95 -11.99
CA GLN A 269 18.65 -15.05 -11.43
C GLN A 269 17.98 -13.70 -11.13
N GLY A 270 18.74 -12.67 -10.75
CA GLY A 270 18.25 -11.28 -10.64
C GLY A 270 17.41 -10.94 -9.41
N TRP A 271 17.10 -11.92 -8.55
CA TRP A 271 16.55 -11.66 -7.21
C TRP A 271 17.68 -11.46 -6.19
N HIS A 272 17.46 -10.59 -5.20
CA HIS A 272 18.45 -10.33 -4.14
C HIS A 272 18.20 -11.14 -2.86
N THR A 273 16.98 -11.66 -2.65
CA THR A 273 16.65 -12.51 -1.49
C THR A 273 15.66 -13.63 -1.86
N VAL A 274 15.84 -14.81 -1.24
CA VAL A 274 14.91 -15.95 -1.31
C VAL A 274 14.48 -16.37 0.08
N HIS A 275 13.20 -16.69 0.22
CA HIS A 275 12.62 -17.17 1.47
C HIS A 275 11.73 -18.39 1.23
N LYS A 276 11.65 -19.27 2.24
CA LYS A 276 10.68 -20.37 2.24
C LYS A 276 9.30 -19.82 2.61
N ALA A 277 8.27 -20.27 1.89
CA ALA A 277 6.89 -20.03 2.31
C ALA A 277 6.48 -21.02 3.42
N SER A 278 5.28 -20.84 3.96
CA SER A 278 4.71 -21.73 4.99
C SER A 278 4.37 -23.13 4.46
N SER A 279 4.06 -23.23 3.16
CA SER A 279 3.73 -24.48 2.48
C SER A 279 4.97 -25.12 1.83
N PRO A 280 5.08 -26.47 1.82
CA PRO A 280 6.18 -27.18 1.17
C PRO A 280 6.32 -26.82 -0.32
N HIS A 281 7.56 -26.79 -0.82
CA HIS A 281 7.87 -26.50 -2.23
C HIS A 281 7.47 -25.11 -2.72
N TRP A 282 6.97 -24.24 -1.84
CA TRP A 282 6.71 -22.84 -2.12
C TRP A 282 7.85 -21.97 -1.57
N LYS A 283 8.35 -21.07 -2.41
CA LYS A 283 9.33 -20.04 -2.06
C LYS A 283 8.83 -18.69 -2.53
N TYR A 284 9.34 -17.62 -1.93
CA TYR A 284 9.13 -16.26 -2.43
C TYR A 284 10.46 -15.52 -2.61
N PHE A 285 10.48 -14.71 -3.66
CA PHE A 285 11.67 -14.08 -4.22
C PHE A 285 11.45 -12.57 -4.26
N TRP A 286 12.46 -11.81 -3.85
CA TRP A 286 12.43 -10.35 -3.92
C TRP A 286 13.36 -9.88 -5.04
N PHE A 287 12.77 -9.13 -5.98
CA PHE A 287 13.44 -8.51 -7.12
C PHE A 287 13.47 -7.00 -6.95
N ASP A 288 14.50 -6.36 -7.52
CA ASP A 288 14.61 -4.90 -7.63
C ASP A 288 13.91 -4.33 -8.89
#